data_AF-A0A061M230-F1
#
_entry.id   AF-A0A061M230-F1
#
_cell.length_a   1.000
_cell.length_b   1.000
_cell.length_c   1.000
_cell.angle_alpha   90.00
_cell.angle_beta   90.00
_cell.angle_gamma   90.00
#
_symmetry.space_group_name_H-M   'P 1'
#
loop_
_entity.id
_entity.type
_entity.pdbx_description
1 polymer ?
#
loop_
_entity_poly.entity_id
_entity_poly.type
_entity_poly.pdbx_seq_one_letter_code
_entity_poly.pdbx_strand_id
1 'polypeptide(L)'
;IGDGALTGGMAFEAMNHAGHLQANLIVVLNDNEMSIAPPVGGLAAYLSRLRTDPMYSRGKEELENLLNRLPHLGPRVLKVIDRLKDSFKYLVVP
;
A
#
# COMPACT_ATOMS: atom_id res chain seq x y z
N ILE A 1 -9.69 12.06 6.16
CA ILE A 1 -9.25 12.47 7.51
C ILE A 1 -7.77 12.87 7.46
N GLY A 2 -7.37 13.92 8.16
CA GLY A 2 -5.96 14.33 8.24
C GLY A 2 -5.16 13.44 9.20
N ASP A 3 -3.84 13.38 9.04
CA ASP A 3 -2.90 12.70 9.94
C ASP A 3 -2.99 13.22 11.40
N GLY A 4 -3.07 14.54 11.58
CA GLY A 4 -3.27 15.16 12.89
C GLY A 4 -4.64 14.84 13.51
N ALA A 5 -5.69 14.77 12.69
CA ALA A 5 -7.04 14.45 13.15
C ALA A 5 -7.19 12.98 13.57
N LEU A 6 -6.39 12.06 12.98
CA LEU A 6 -6.33 10.66 13.40
C LEU A 6 -5.73 10.47 14.80
N THR A 7 -4.98 11.44 15.32
CA THR A 7 -4.44 11.36 16.69
C THR A 7 -5.52 11.58 17.76
N GLY A 8 -6.69 12.12 17.39
CA GLY A 8 -7.81 12.32 18.29
C GLY A 8 -8.53 11.01 18.65
N GLY A 9 -8.86 10.82 19.93
CA GLY A 9 -9.54 9.61 20.43
C GLY A 9 -10.83 9.27 19.70
N MET A 10 -11.65 10.27 19.36
CA MET A 10 -12.91 10.08 18.62
C MET A 10 -12.70 9.46 17.23
N ALA A 11 -11.59 9.78 16.55
CA ALA A 11 -11.30 9.19 15.25
C ALA A 11 -10.99 7.69 15.38
N PHE A 12 -10.25 7.30 16.41
CA PHE A 12 -9.99 5.90 16.72
C PHE A 12 -11.25 5.16 17.16
N GLU A 13 -12.07 5.76 18.02
CA GLU A 13 -13.34 5.17 18.46
C GLU A 13 -14.29 4.95 17.28
N ALA A 14 -14.40 5.92 16.38
CA ALA A 14 -15.23 5.81 15.18
C ALA A 14 -14.71 4.71 14.22
N MET A 15 -13.40 4.60 14.02
CA MET A 15 -12.82 3.52 13.21
C MET A 15 -13.04 2.14 13.84
N ASN A 16 -12.87 2.02 15.15
CA ASN A 16 -13.11 0.76 15.86
C ASN A 16 -14.59 0.36 15.80
N HIS A 17 -15.49 1.32 15.97
CA HIS A 17 -16.93 1.11 15.83
C HIS A 17 -17.30 0.71 14.40
N ALA A 18 -16.73 1.37 13.37
CA ALA A 18 -16.96 1.02 11.98
C ALA A 18 -16.49 -0.42 11.66
N GLY A 19 -15.36 -0.85 12.26
CA GLY A 19 -14.89 -2.24 12.18
C GLY A 19 -15.85 -3.22 12.85
N HIS A 20 -16.36 -2.88 14.04
CA HIS A 20 -17.35 -3.69 14.74
C HIS A 20 -18.66 -3.87 13.94
N LEU A 21 -19.12 -2.80 13.28
CA LEU A 21 -20.32 -2.83 12.43
C LEU A 21 -20.09 -3.44 11.05
N GLN A 22 -18.85 -3.78 10.69
CA GLN A 22 -18.45 -4.16 9.33
C GLN A 22 -18.96 -3.16 8.27
N ALA A 23 -18.90 -1.87 8.59
CA ALA A 23 -19.44 -0.83 7.75
C ALA A 23 -18.70 -0.76 6.41
N ASN A 24 -19.45 -0.62 5.32
CA ASN A 24 -18.87 -0.35 4.01
C ASN A 24 -18.42 1.12 3.92
N LEU A 25 -17.20 1.39 4.38
CA LEU A 25 -16.63 2.74 4.49
C LEU A 25 -15.27 2.80 3.78
N ILE A 26 -15.05 3.87 3.02
CA ILE A 26 -13.75 4.22 2.47
C ILE A 26 -13.22 5.43 3.23
N VAL A 27 -12.09 5.25 3.92
CA VAL A 27 -11.40 6.32 4.64
C VAL A 27 -10.22 6.79 3.81
N VAL A 28 -10.30 8.00 3.30
CA VAL A 28 -9.17 8.65 2.62
C VAL A 28 -8.33 9.38 3.67
N LEU A 29 -7.10 8.95 3.88
CA LEU A 29 -6.13 9.62 4.74
C LEU A 29 -5.39 10.69 3.91
N ASN A 30 -5.51 11.94 4.33
CA ASN A 30 -4.77 13.07 3.78
C ASN A 30 -3.57 13.36 4.69
N ASP A 31 -2.42 12.77 4.37
CA ASP A 31 -1.15 12.97 5.06
C ASP A 31 -0.35 14.07 4.36
N ASN A 32 -0.34 15.28 4.93
CA ASN A 32 0.24 16.47 4.34
C ASN A 32 1.52 16.96 5.05
N GLU A 33 2.10 16.16 5.95
CA GLU A 33 3.30 16.51 6.75
C GLU A 33 3.19 17.80 7.61
N MET A 34 2.05 18.49 7.55
CA MET A 34 1.79 19.73 8.27
C MET A 34 0.58 19.56 9.19
N SER A 35 0.87 19.28 10.45
CA SER A 35 0.08 19.81 11.55
C SER A 35 0.67 21.17 11.96
N ILE A 36 -0.09 22.03 12.64
CA ILE A 36 0.39 23.36 13.13
C ILE A 36 1.70 23.22 13.97
N ALA A 37 1.95 22.02 14.49
CA ALA A 37 3.20 21.54 15.10
C ALA A 37 3.50 20.10 14.59
N PRO A 38 4.74 19.59 14.67
CA PRO A 38 5.07 18.23 14.23
C PRO A 38 4.12 17.18 14.83
N PRO A 39 3.66 16.20 14.03
CA PRO A 39 2.69 15.22 14.51
C PRO A 39 3.33 14.34 15.59
N VAL A 40 2.66 14.26 16.75
CA VAL A 40 3.13 13.49 17.92
C VAL A 40 2.37 12.17 18.05
N GLY A 41 3.06 11.13 18.53
CA GLY A 41 2.44 9.84 18.86
C GLY A 41 2.80 8.67 17.95
N GLY A 42 2.43 7.46 18.37
CA GLY A 42 2.84 6.21 17.72
C GLY A 42 2.28 5.99 16.31
N LEU A 43 1.05 6.45 16.04
CA LEU A 43 0.44 6.31 14.71
C LEU A 43 1.13 7.21 13.68
N ALA A 44 1.42 8.46 14.04
CA ALA A 44 2.18 9.38 13.18
C ALA A 44 3.57 8.83 12.85
N ALA A 45 4.27 8.28 13.85
CA ALA A 45 5.57 7.63 13.64
C ALA A 45 5.47 6.38 12.76
N TYR A 46 4.40 5.60 12.89
CA TYR A 46 4.15 4.42 12.06
C TYR A 46 3.85 4.79 10.60
N LEU A 47 2.97 5.76 10.37
CA LEU A 47 2.67 6.29 9.02
C LEU A 47 3.91 6.90 8.37
N SER A 48 4.71 7.66 9.14
CA SER A 48 5.97 8.22 8.68
C SER A 48 6.97 7.11 8.29
N ARG A 49 7.06 6.02 9.06
CA ARG A 49 7.89 4.85 8.71
C ARG A 49 7.40 4.14 7.45
N LEU A 50 6.10 3.90 7.32
CA LEU A 50 5.49 3.33 6.12
C LEU A 50 5.81 4.15 4.87
N ARG A 51 5.75 5.48 4.98
CA ARG A 51 6.06 6.40 3.88
C ARG A 51 7.55 6.44 3.53
N THR A 52 8.40 6.42 4.55
CA THR A 52 9.86 6.54 4.40
C THR A 52 10.57 5.21 4.24
N ASP A 53 9.85 4.09 4.25
CA ASP A 53 10.43 2.75 4.14
C ASP A 53 11.22 2.63 2.82
N PRO A 54 12.57 2.61 2.89
CA PRO A 54 13.41 2.55 1.71
C PRO A 54 13.24 1.24 0.95
N MET A 55 12.72 0.20 1.60
CA MET A 55 12.50 -1.11 0.98
C MET A 55 11.38 -1.04 -0.06
N TYR A 56 10.33 -0.25 0.18
CA TYR A 56 9.24 -0.06 -0.77
C TYR A 56 9.68 0.75 -1.99
N SER A 57 10.42 1.85 -1.76
CA SER A 57 10.95 2.69 -2.84
C SER A 57 11.98 1.97 -3.69
N ARG A 58 12.91 1.20 -3.09
CA ARG A 58 13.91 0.42 -3.84
C ARG A 58 13.27 -0.70 -4.65
N GLY A 59 12.31 -1.44 -4.08
CA GLY A 59 11.61 -2.50 -4.81
C GLY A 59 10.84 -1.95 -6.02
N LYS A 60 10.22 -0.78 -5.86
CA LYS A 60 9.55 -0.09 -6.97
C LYS A 60 10.53 0.38 -8.04
N GLU A 61 11.64 1.00 -7.66
CA GLU A 61 12.69 1.42 -8.59
C GLU A 61 13.33 0.24 -9.34
N GLU A 62 13.60 -0.87 -8.66
CA GLU A 62 14.14 -2.07 -9.30
C GLU A 62 13.16 -2.66 -10.31
N LEU A 63 11.87 -2.69 -9.98
CA LEU A 63 10.82 -3.16 -10.90
C LEU A 63 10.66 -2.23 -12.10
N GLU A 64 10.61 -0.91 -11.88
CA GLU A 64 10.57 0.08 -12.95
C GLU A 64 11.80 -0.01 -13.84
N ASN A 65 13.00 -0.16 -13.27
CA ASN A 65 14.23 -0.33 -14.03
C ASN A 65 14.24 -1.64 -14.83
N LEU A 66 13.73 -2.73 -14.27
CA LEU A 66 13.59 -4.00 -15.00
C LEU A 66 12.61 -3.85 -16.17
N LEU A 67 11.46 -3.23 -15.95
CA LEU A 67 10.44 -2.98 -16.97
C LEU A 67 10.97 -2.03 -18.08
N ASN A 68 11.67 -0.96 -17.70
CA ASN A 68 12.25 0.01 -18.62
C ASN A 68 13.45 -0.55 -19.41
N ARG A 69 14.13 -1.60 -18.91
CA ARG A 69 15.15 -2.36 -19.64
C ARG A 69 14.59 -3.47 -20.53
N LEU A 70 13.28 -3.69 -20.49
CA LEU A 70 12.55 -4.58 -21.39
C LEU A 70 11.76 -3.82 -22.48
N PRO A 71 12.24 -2.70 -23.08
CA PRO A 71 11.52 -2.10 -24.17
C PRO A 71 11.62 -3.10 -25.34
N HIS A 72 10.46 -3.59 -25.78
CA HIS A 72 10.25 -4.46 -26.96
C HIS A 72 10.22 -5.99 -26.73
N LEU A 73 10.11 -6.47 -25.50
CA LEU A 73 10.05 -7.92 -25.20
C LEU A 73 8.65 -8.49 -24.89
N GLY A 74 7.57 -7.75 -25.22
CA GLY A 74 6.17 -8.15 -25.00
C GLY A 74 5.87 -9.64 -25.25
N PRO A 75 6.30 -10.26 -26.37
CA PRO A 75 6.03 -11.68 -26.63
C PRO A 75 6.71 -12.66 -25.67
N ARG A 76 7.88 -12.33 -25.09
CA ARG A 76 8.60 -13.21 -24.17
C ARG A 76 8.05 -13.12 -22.75
N VAL A 77 7.69 -11.92 -22.31
CA VAL A 77 7.06 -11.71 -21.00
C VAL A 77 5.69 -12.39 -20.94
N LEU A 78 4.88 -12.25 -22.00
CA LEU A 78 3.60 -12.94 -22.12
C LEU A 78 3.77 -14.47 -22.02
N LYS A 79 4.76 -15.05 -22.68
CA LYS A 79 5.07 -16.50 -22.57
C LYS A 79 5.51 -16.96 -21.18
N VAL A 80 6.10 -16.08 -20.37
CA VAL A 80 6.46 -16.39 -18.98
C VAL A 80 5.23 -16.32 -18.09
N ILE A 81 4.40 -15.28 -18.26
CA ILE A 81 3.13 -15.13 -17.55
C ILE A 81 2.19 -16.30 -17.87
N ASP A 82 2.08 -16.69 -19.15
CA ASP A 82 1.26 -17.83 -19.56
C ASP A 82 1.75 -19.14 -18.93
N ARG A 83 3.08 -19.38 -18.90
CA ARG A 83 3.64 -20.55 -18.22
C ARG A 83 3.38 -20.56 -16.72
N LEU A 84 3.47 -19.39 -16.08
CA LEU A 84 3.13 -19.28 -14.65
C LEU A 84 1.66 -19.58 -14.42
N LYS A 85 0.76 -18.99 -15.22
CA LYS A 85 -0.68 -19.26 -15.16
C LYS A 85 -1.01 -20.73 -15.39
N ASP A 86 -0.33 -21.40 -16.33
CA ASP A 86 -0.53 -22.81 -16.59
C ASP A 86 -0.06 -23.66 -15.40
N SER A 87 1.10 -23.36 -14.82
CA SER A 87 1.57 -24.02 -13.58
C SER A 87 0.61 -23.82 -12.41
N PHE A 88 0.02 -22.63 -12.27
CA PHE A 88 -1.02 -22.36 -11.27
C PHE A 88 -2.31 -23.13 -11.56
N LYS A 89 -2.71 -23.28 -12.83
CA LYS A 89 -3.85 -24.13 -13.20
C LYS A 89 -3.62 -25.59 -12.80
N TYR A 90 -2.43 -26.14 -13.02
CA TYR A 90 -2.10 -27.51 -12.61
C TYR A 90 -2.05 -27.71 -11.09
N LEU A 91 -1.87 -26.63 -10.33
CA LEU A 91 -1.84 -26.68 -8.87
C LEU A 91 -3.23 -26.52 -8.25
N VAL A 92 -4.16 -25.86 -8.95
CA VAL A 92 -5.49 -25.50 -8.45
C VAL A 92 -6.60 -26.38 -9.05
N VAL A 93 -6.40 -26.91 -10.24
CA VAL A 93 -7.27 -27.92 -10.85
C VAL A 93 -6.65 -29.30 -10.55
N PRO A 94 -7.32 -30.18 -9.78
CA PRO A 94 -6.80 -31.52 -9.50
C PRO A 94 -6.77 -32.42 -10.75
#